data_AF-A0AAW5C5T5-F1
#
_entry.id   AF-A0AAW5C5T5-F1
#
_cell.length_a   1.000
_cell.length_b   1.000
_cell.length_c   1.000
_cell.angle_alpha   90.00
_cell.angle_beta   90.00
_cell.angle_gamma   90.00
#
_symmetry.space_group_name_H-M   'P 1'
#
loop_
_entity.id
_entity.type
_entity.pdbx_description
1 polymer ?
#
loop_
_entity_poly.entity_id
_entity_poly.type
_entity_poly.pdbx_seq_one_letter_code
_entity_poly.pdbx_strand_id
1 'polypeptide(L)'
;MSKILFGLVGIALISSCTRPGSLYNGGQRIANCVTSEPFEVPVQEGCATYVMYGQDTVAIVTQPMTIQIPKGMKVSTKGSTGDEISIEYEVLNDTDAKIAYNKSWQAIMFEDTRSGDYDYNDLIIHVRNLHSWNKLQIDIQPIALGSQKVIKLGCVIGNDKSKHIISEDVRKDLFGGEKGFINTQSDLQPVCYSLERRLDHELEKGKDEYASIAWFIEVDDNRYFAINADAEYSDYDLLNEEGMPYGLVVYGLNGSHGTFAYAEEKISLFEAYPDFKNWINGEVVTFGEYADKKMIYKYNYEKIPGTTKRIWDWQ
;
A
#
# COMPACT_ATOMS: atom_id res chain seq x y z
N MET A 1 -51.29 -51.25 32.01
CA MET A 1 -51.88 -49.98 31.52
C MET A 1 -51.55 -48.93 32.57
N SER A 2 -50.84 -47.83 32.39
CA SER A 2 -50.09 -47.18 31.30
C SER A 2 -48.92 -46.46 32.00
N LYS A 3 -47.69 -46.57 31.48
CA LYS A 3 -46.53 -45.81 31.98
C LYS A 3 -46.57 -44.42 31.33
N ILE A 4 -46.78 -43.36 32.10
CA ILE A 4 -46.65 -41.98 31.60
C ILE A 4 -45.28 -41.46 32.03
N LEU A 5 -44.40 -41.32 31.04
CA LEU A 5 -43.08 -40.73 31.12
C LEU A 5 -43.25 -39.20 31.11
N PHE A 6 -42.91 -38.52 32.20
CA PHE A 6 -42.80 -37.05 32.21
C PHE A 6 -41.47 -36.67 31.53
N GLY A 7 -41.55 -36.28 30.26
CA GLY A 7 -40.45 -35.65 29.55
C GLY A 7 -40.35 -34.18 29.92
N LEU A 8 -39.31 -33.81 30.68
CA LEU A 8 -38.88 -32.43 30.87
C LEU A 8 -38.25 -31.95 29.54
N VAL A 9 -38.99 -31.16 28.77
CA VAL A 9 -38.43 -30.42 27.64
C VAL A 9 -37.71 -29.19 28.22
N GLY A 10 -36.40 -29.32 28.44
CA GLY A 10 -35.55 -28.18 28.68
C GLY A 10 -35.46 -27.37 27.39
N ILE A 11 -36.10 -26.20 27.38
CA ILE A 11 -35.86 -25.20 26.34
C ILE A 11 -34.47 -24.64 26.61
N ALA A 12 -33.47 -25.18 25.91
CA ALA A 12 -32.19 -24.51 25.76
C ALA A 12 -32.45 -23.28 24.89
N LEU A 13 -32.55 -22.11 25.52
CA LEU A 13 -32.38 -20.84 24.83
C LEU A 13 -30.94 -20.80 24.34
N ILE A 14 -30.74 -21.25 23.10
CA ILE A 14 -29.55 -20.90 22.34
C ILE A 14 -29.70 -19.40 22.11
N SER A 15 -29.13 -18.59 22.99
CA SER A 15 -28.78 -17.22 22.66
C SER A 15 -27.78 -17.33 21.52
N SER A 16 -28.31 -17.39 20.30
CA SER A 16 -27.62 -16.89 19.14
C SER A 16 -27.21 -15.48 19.54
N CYS A 17 -25.95 -15.32 19.95
CA CYS A 17 -25.27 -14.06 19.81
C CYS A 17 -25.24 -13.82 18.30
N THR A 18 -26.34 -13.32 17.75
CA THR A 18 -26.28 -12.54 16.53
C THR A 18 -25.31 -11.43 16.89
N ARG A 19 -24.06 -11.56 16.41
CA ARG A 19 -23.10 -10.46 16.43
C ARG A 19 -23.88 -9.22 16.00
N PRO A 20 -23.84 -8.11 16.76
CA PRO A 20 -24.39 -6.86 16.26
C PRO A 20 -23.84 -6.71 14.85
N GLY A 21 -24.73 -6.63 13.85
CA GLY A 21 -24.30 -6.40 12.49
C GLY A 21 -23.38 -5.19 12.54
N SER A 22 -22.16 -5.34 12.02
CA SER A 22 -21.20 -4.24 11.91
C SER A 22 -21.97 -2.99 11.49
N LEU A 23 -21.87 -1.91 12.27
CA LEU A 23 -22.47 -0.62 11.94
C LEU A 23 -21.90 -0.04 10.63
N TYR A 24 -20.88 -0.68 10.06
CA TYR A 24 -20.12 -0.24 8.91
C TYR A 24 -20.32 -1.17 7.71
N ASN A 25 -20.55 -0.57 6.54
CA ASN A 25 -20.44 -1.27 5.27
C ASN A 25 -18.95 -1.47 4.94
N GLY A 26 -18.39 -2.61 5.32
CA GLY A 26 -16.97 -2.94 5.11
C GLY A 26 -16.52 -2.80 3.66
N GLY A 27 -17.39 -3.12 2.69
CA GLY A 27 -17.08 -2.91 1.27
C GLY A 27 -16.90 -1.44 0.91
N GLN A 28 -17.74 -0.55 1.45
CA GLN A 28 -17.60 0.89 1.25
C GLN A 28 -16.33 1.43 1.91
N ARG A 29 -16.01 0.97 3.13
CA ARG A 29 -14.77 1.34 3.83
C ARG A 29 -13.55 0.99 2.97
N ILE A 30 -13.50 -0.23 2.47
CA ILE A 30 -12.41 -0.70 1.60
C ILE A 30 -12.28 0.20 0.37
N ALA A 31 -13.38 0.48 -0.33
CA ALA A 31 -13.38 1.34 -1.52
C ALA A 31 -12.91 2.79 -1.23
N ASN A 32 -13.18 3.31 -0.03
CA ASN A 32 -12.72 4.64 0.37
C ASN A 32 -11.20 4.68 0.57
N CYS A 33 -10.65 3.63 1.22
CA CYS A 33 -9.22 3.52 1.53
C CYS A 33 -8.33 3.18 0.33
N VAL A 34 -8.91 2.89 -0.84
CA VAL A 34 -8.18 2.75 -2.09
C VAL A 34 -7.63 4.11 -2.54
N THR A 35 -6.30 4.23 -2.66
CA THR A 35 -5.60 5.48 -2.99
C THR A 35 -5.18 5.63 -4.46
N SER A 36 -5.46 4.65 -5.31
CA SER A 36 -5.20 4.75 -6.76
C SER A 36 -6.43 4.42 -7.57
N GLU A 37 -6.39 4.78 -8.84
CA GLU A 37 -7.43 4.47 -9.81
C GLU A 37 -6.82 4.07 -11.15
N PRO A 38 -7.52 3.22 -11.92
CA PRO A 38 -7.06 2.82 -13.25
C PRO A 38 -7.09 4.02 -14.20
N PHE A 39 -6.03 4.14 -15.00
CA PHE A 39 -5.90 5.12 -16.07
C PHE A 39 -5.56 4.42 -17.37
N GLU A 40 -6.47 4.53 -18.34
CA GLU A 40 -6.27 4.05 -19.71
C GLU A 40 -5.31 5.00 -20.44
N VAL A 41 -4.12 4.52 -20.75
CA VAL A 41 -3.10 5.35 -21.41
C VAL A 41 -3.49 5.53 -22.88
N PRO A 42 -3.66 6.77 -23.37
CA PRO A 42 -3.96 7.00 -24.77
C PRO A 42 -2.78 6.59 -25.64
N VAL A 43 -3.03 6.03 -26.81
CA VAL A 43 -1.98 5.61 -27.76
C VAL A 43 -2.20 6.28 -29.12
N GLN A 44 -1.09 6.62 -29.79
CA GLN A 44 -1.10 7.20 -31.12
C GLN A 44 -0.28 6.34 -32.08
N GLU A 45 -0.83 6.08 -33.28
CA GLU A 45 -0.14 5.32 -34.32
C GLU A 45 1.21 5.97 -34.67
N GLY A 46 2.28 5.17 -34.67
CA GLY A 46 3.63 5.66 -34.94
C GLY A 46 4.30 6.37 -33.75
N CYS A 47 3.70 6.42 -32.56
CA CYS A 47 4.24 7.07 -31.37
C CYS A 47 4.34 6.16 -30.14
N ALA A 48 5.36 6.38 -29.31
CA ALA A 48 5.38 5.96 -27.92
C ALA A 48 4.70 7.03 -27.06
N THR A 49 3.93 6.59 -26.08
CA THR A 49 3.28 7.47 -25.11
C THR A 49 4.03 7.42 -23.80
N TYR A 50 4.51 8.58 -23.35
CA TYR A 50 5.16 8.76 -22.07
C TYR A 50 4.15 9.33 -21.08
N VAL A 51 3.95 8.61 -19.98
CA VAL A 51 3.15 9.09 -18.86
C VAL A 51 4.10 9.55 -17.78
N MET A 52 3.97 10.83 -17.41
CA MET A 52 4.82 11.51 -16.45
C MET A 52 4.02 11.87 -15.20
N TYR A 53 4.63 11.76 -14.03
CA TYR A 53 4.14 12.36 -12.78
C TYR A 53 5.21 13.30 -12.23
N GLY A 54 4.97 14.60 -12.30
CA GLY A 54 6.02 15.60 -12.08
C GLY A 54 7.18 15.42 -13.07
N GLN A 55 8.39 15.10 -12.56
CA GLN A 55 9.58 14.85 -13.39
C GLN A 55 9.82 13.38 -13.70
N ASP A 56 9.01 12.47 -13.15
CA ASP A 56 9.21 11.03 -13.27
C ASP A 56 8.40 10.44 -14.41
N THR A 57 9.05 9.66 -15.27
CA THR A 57 8.35 8.75 -16.19
C THR A 57 7.82 7.55 -15.40
N VAL A 58 6.50 7.41 -15.38
CA VAL A 58 5.78 6.32 -14.69
C VAL A 58 5.33 5.25 -15.68
N ALA A 59 5.17 5.57 -16.96
CA ALA A 59 4.95 4.56 -17.99
C ALA A 59 5.48 4.99 -19.35
N ILE A 60 5.92 4.01 -20.13
CA ILE A 60 6.15 4.14 -21.57
C ILE A 60 5.29 3.07 -22.25
N VAL A 61 4.41 3.51 -23.14
CA VAL A 61 3.34 2.67 -23.69
C VAL A 61 3.31 2.79 -25.21
N THR A 62 3.35 1.65 -25.90
CA THR A 62 3.30 1.57 -27.39
C THR A 62 2.05 0.85 -27.90
N GLN A 63 1.27 0.25 -27.00
CA GLN A 63 0.01 -0.47 -27.25
C GLN A 63 -0.95 -0.19 -26.08
N PRO A 64 -2.28 -0.30 -26.24
CA PRO A 64 -3.22 -0.02 -25.16
C PRO A 64 -2.84 -0.70 -23.84
N MET A 65 -2.76 0.10 -22.78
CA MET A 65 -2.40 -0.36 -21.43
C MET A 65 -3.14 0.46 -20.39
N THR A 66 -3.57 -0.21 -19.32
CA THR A 66 -4.07 0.45 -18.12
C THR A 66 -2.97 0.46 -17.06
N ILE A 67 -2.75 1.62 -16.45
CA ILE A 67 -1.84 1.80 -15.32
C ILE A 67 -2.60 2.29 -14.10
N GLN A 68 -2.02 2.17 -12.91
CA GLN A 68 -2.55 2.81 -11.71
C GLN A 68 -1.93 4.19 -11.51
N ILE A 69 -2.77 5.20 -11.34
CA ILE A 69 -2.37 6.55 -10.94
C ILE A 69 -2.99 6.89 -9.58
N PRO A 70 -2.43 7.83 -8.80
CA PRO A 70 -3.06 8.24 -7.55
C PRO A 70 -4.49 8.74 -7.79
N LYS A 71 -5.40 8.43 -6.87
CA LYS A 71 -6.83 8.71 -7.00
C LYS A 71 -7.13 10.20 -6.94
N GLY A 72 -7.96 10.68 -7.85
CA GLY A 72 -8.36 12.09 -7.91
C GLY A 72 -7.32 13.01 -8.57
N MET A 73 -6.33 12.43 -9.25
CA MET A 73 -5.30 13.18 -9.97
C MET A 73 -5.85 13.83 -11.24
N LYS A 74 -5.38 15.05 -11.51
CA LYS A 74 -5.63 15.70 -12.80
C LYS A 74 -4.69 15.13 -13.85
N VAL A 75 -5.24 14.91 -15.05
CA VAL A 75 -4.49 14.49 -16.23
C VAL A 75 -4.44 15.65 -17.22
N SER A 76 -3.24 16.03 -17.66
CA SER A 76 -3.01 17.10 -18.62
C SER A 76 -2.18 16.63 -19.82
N THR A 77 -2.44 17.21 -20.99
CA THR A 77 -1.73 16.89 -22.25
C THR A 77 -0.67 17.95 -22.59
N LYS A 78 -0.24 18.72 -21.60
CA LYS A 78 0.78 19.78 -21.73
C LYS A 78 1.76 19.58 -20.60
N GLY A 79 3.06 19.62 -20.88
CA GLY A 79 4.12 19.37 -19.90
C GLY A 79 3.82 20.06 -18.56
N SER A 80 3.60 19.25 -17.52
CA SER A 80 3.19 19.74 -16.20
C SER A 80 4.41 19.86 -15.30
N THR A 81 4.58 21.00 -14.63
CA THR A 81 5.65 21.20 -13.64
C THR A 81 5.17 20.93 -12.20
N GLY A 82 4.13 20.11 -12.01
CA GLY A 82 3.46 19.94 -10.72
C GLY A 82 2.89 18.54 -10.48
N ASP A 83 2.05 18.41 -9.45
CA ASP A 83 1.34 17.19 -9.07
C ASP A 83 0.17 16.92 -10.03
N GLU A 84 0.49 16.65 -11.28
CA GLU A 84 -0.45 16.21 -12.31
C GLU A 84 0.18 15.07 -13.11
N ILE A 85 -0.67 14.21 -13.68
CA ILE A 85 -0.24 13.27 -14.70
C ILE A 85 -0.14 14.03 -16.02
N SER A 86 1.02 14.03 -16.66
CA SER A 86 1.19 14.57 -18.01
C SER A 86 1.50 13.51 -19.04
N ILE A 87 1.06 13.75 -20.27
CA ILE A 87 1.18 12.82 -21.39
C ILE A 87 1.98 13.49 -22.51
N GLU A 88 3.04 12.82 -22.94
CA GLU A 88 3.88 13.23 -24.05
C GLU A 88 3.96 12.13 -25.10
N TYR A 89 4.05 12.52 -26.37
CA TYR A 89 4.17 11.59 -27.49
C TYR A 89 5.51 11.79 -28.19
N GLU A 90 6.24 10.71 -28.41
CA GLU A 90 7.45 10.72 -29.21
C GLU A 90 7.32 9.75 -30.38
N VAL A 91 7.97 10.05 -31.51
CA VAL A 91 7.97 9.18 -32.69
C VAL A 91 8.67 7.86 -32.34
N LEU A 92 8.01 6.73 -32.60
CA LEU A 92 8.57 5.40 -32.39
C LEU A 92 9.87 5.25 -33.16
N ASN A 93 10.97 5.03 -32.44
CA ASN A 93 12.22 4.57 -32.99
C ASN A 93 12.41 3.07 -32.69
N ASP A 94 13.34 2.40 -33.39
CA ASP A 94 13.58 0.94 -33.25
C ASP A 94 14.00 0.50 -31.82
N THR A 95 14.29 1.45 -30.93
CA THR A 95 14.59 1.22 -29.51
C THR A 95 13.32 1.15 -28.64
N ASP A 96 12.20 1.72 -29.09
CA ASP A 96 10.99 1.93 -28.27
C ASP A 96 10.12 0.67 -28.14
N ALA A 97 10.24 -0.26 -29.09
CA ALA A 97 9.60 -1.58 -29.00
C ALA A 97 10.21 -2.50 -27.93
N LYS A 98 11.27 -2.07 -27.22
CA LYS A 98 11.91 -2.81 -26.11
C LYS A 98 11.76 -2.17 -24.73
N ILE A 99 11.18 -0.97 -24.65
CA ILE A 99 11.16 -0.15 -23.41
C ILE A 99 9.77 0.02 -22.80
N ALA A 100 8.73 -0.66 -23.32
CA ALA A 100 7.41 -0.55 -22.73
C ALA A 100 7.43 -1.05 -21.27
N TYR A 101 7.03 -0.18 -20.35
CA TYR A 101 6.90 -0.50 -18.94
C TYR A 101 5.84 0.39 -18.27
N ASN A 102 5.33 -0.08 -17.15
CA ASN A 102 4.73 0.78 -16.14
C ASN A 102 5.47 0.61 -14.82
N LYS A 103 5.51 1.68 -14.04
CA LYS A 103 6.24 1.76 -12.77
C LYS A 103 5.38 2.52 -11.79
N SER A 104 5.17 1.94 -10.62
CA SER A 104 4.50 2.59 -9.50
C SER A 104 5.40 2.62 -8.28
N TRP A 105 5.27 3.68 -7.49
CA TRP A 105 5.83 3.75 -6.16
C TRP A 105 4.72 3.79 -5.12
N GLN A 106 4.90 3.02 -4.04
CA GLN A 106 3.92 2.85 -2.98
C GLN A 106 4.60 2.91 -1.61
N ALA A 107 3.96 3.54 -0.64
CA ALA A 107 4.22 3.29 0.77
C ALA A 107 3.22 2.24 1.24
N ILE A 108 3.70 1.23 1.95
CA ILE A 108 2.88 0.17 2.50
C ILE A 108 3.09 0.16 4.00
N MET A 109 1.97 0.23 4.72
CA MET A 109 1.95 0.48 6.15
C MET A 109 1.02 -0.53 6.80
N PHE A 110 1.41 -1.09 7.94
CA PHE A 110 0.64 -2.09 8.64
C PHE A 110 0.53 -1.78 10.13
N GLU A 111 -0.57 -2.28 10.70
CA GLU A 111 -0.73 -2.61 12.11
C GLU A 111 -0.44 -4.11 12.30
N ASP A 112 0.22 -4.48 13.39
CA ASP A 112 0.59 -5.87 13.73
C ASP A 112 -0.44 -6.59 14.62
N THR A 113 -1.49 -5.86 15.03
CA THR A 113 -2.58 -6.39 15.86
C THR A 113 -3.97 -6.10 15.29
N ARG A 114 -4.97 -6.80 15.83
CA ARG A 114 -6.37 -6.52 15.51
C ARG A 114 -6.89 -5.19 16.08
N SER A 115 -6.26 -4.69 17.14
CA SER A 115 -6.68 -3.52 17.91
C SER A 115 -5.44 -2.69 18.22
N GLY A 116 -4.96 -1.97 17.21
CA GLY A 116 -3.79 -1.11 17.29
C GLY A 116 -4.09 0.28 17.85
N ASP A 117 -3.06 1.11 17.90
CA ASP A 117 -3.16 2.55 18.18
C ASP A 117 -3.37 3.37 16.90
N TYR A 118 -3.40 2.71 15.75
CA TYR A 118 -3.70 3.28 14.43
C TYR A 118 -2.65 4.31 13.99
N ASP A 119 -1.39 4.14 14.41
CA ASP A 119 -0.26 4.91 13.89
C ASP A 119 0.30 4.33 12.57
N TYR A 120 -0.07 3.08 12.26
CA TYR A 120 0.31 2.30 11.07
C TYR A 120 1.82 2.22 10.84
N ASN A 121 2.63 2.30 11.90
CA ASN A 121 4.09 2.27 11.80
C ASN A 121 4.73 0.95 12.25
N ASP A 122 3.93 -0.05 12.64
CA ASP A 122 4.43 -1.37 13.05
C ASP A 122 5.31 -2.01 11.98
N LEU A 123 4.96 -1.82 10.70
CA LEU A 123 5.84 -2.02 9.55
C LEU A 123 5.53 -0.99 8.47
N ILE A 124 6.55 -0.22 8.05
CA ILE A 124 6.48 0.65 6.89
C ILE A 124 7.58 0.25 5.90
N ILE A 125 7.16 0.02 4.65
CA ILE A 125 8.06 -0.21 3.52
C ILE A 125 7.69 0.71 2.36
N HIS A 126 8.71 1.14 1.61
CA HIS A 126 8.55 1.81 0.33
C HIS A 126 8.85 0.82 -0.78
N VAL A 127 7.98 0.76 -1.77
CA VAL A 127 7.99 -0.28 -2.79
C VAL A 127 7.98 0.34 -4.17
N ARG A 128 8.88 -0.16 -5.03
CA ARG A 128 8.84 0.05 -6.47
C ARG A 128 8.32 -1.21 -7.14
N ASN A 129 7.18 -1.10 -7.82
CA ASN A 129 6.73 -2.13 -8.74
C ASN A 129 7.08 -1.67 -10.16
N LEU A 130 7.82 -2.49 -10.88
CA LEU A 130 8.16 -2.28 -12.28
C LEU A 130 7.59 -3.45 -13.09
N HIS A 131 6.64 -3.13 -13.95
CA HIS A 131 6.04 -4.09 -14.86
C HIS A 131 6.54 -3.83 -16.28
N SER A 132 7.18 -4.82 -16.90
CA SER A 132 7.61 -4.75 -18.29
C SER A 132 7.28 -6.07 -18.97
N TRP A 133 6.46 -6.01 -20.02
CA TRP A 133 5.95 -7.20 -20.71
C TRP A 133 5.23 -8.14 -19.74
N ASN A 134 5.71 -9.38 -19.61
CA ASN A 134 5.19 -10.39 -18.69
C ASN A 134 6.04 -10.49 -17.43
N LYS A 135 6.80 -9.45 -17.06
CA LYS A 135 7.68 -9.46 -15.89
C LYS A 135 7.27 -8.40 -14.90
N LEU A 136 7.03 -8.82 -13.67
CA LEU A 136 6.87 -7.96 -12.52
C LEU A 136 8.14 -8.03 -11.66
N GLN A 137 8.76 -6.88 -11.46
CA GLN A 137 9.86 -6.69 -10.53
C GLN A 137 9.38 -5.88 -9.33
N ILE A 138 9.68 -6.36 -8.13
CA ILE A 138 9.39 -5.66 -6.88
C ILE A 138 10.70 -5.36 -6.15
N ASP A 139 10.93 -4.08 -5.90
CA ASP A 139 12.03 -3.60 -5.06
C ASP A 139 11.47 -2.98 -3.79
N ILE A 140 12.12 -3.23 -2.66
CA ILE A 140 11.67 -2.79 -1.34
C ILE A 140 12.78 -2.05 -0.63
N GLN A 141 12.43 -0.88 -0.11
CA GLN A 141 13.21 -0.12 0.84
C GLN A 141 12.48 -0.16 2.20
N PRO A 142 13.08 -0.73 3.25
CA PRO A 142 12.51 -0.68 4.58
C PRO A 142 12.59 0.74 5.16
N ILE A 143 11.50 1.21 5.76
CA ILE A 143 11.35 2.60 6.22
C ILE A 143 11.28 2.68 7.74
N ALA A 144 10.35 1.93 8.36
CA ALA A 144 10.17 1.93 9.81
C ALA A 144 9.63 0.59 10.33
N LEU A 145 9.90 0.31 11.59
CA LEU A 145 9.49 -0.90 12.30
C LEU A 145 9.18 -0.55 13.77
N GLY A 146 7.91 -0.22 14.03
CA GLY A 146 7.34 0.03 15.36
C GLY A 146 7.04 -1.25 16.15
N SER A 147 7.11 -2.42 15.52
CA SER A 147 6.83 -3.69 16.20
C SER A 147 8.08 -4.39 16.74
N GLN A 148 8.01 -4.98 17.94
CA GLN A 148 9.02 -5.92 18.46
C GLN A 148 8.75 -7.39 18.11
N LYS A 149 7.61 -7.68 17.48
CA LYS A 149 7.22 -9.04 17.11
C LYS A 149 7.98 -9.50 15.88
N VAL A 150 7.97 -10.82 15.65
CA VAL A 150 8.41 -11.39 14.39
C VAL A 150 7.31 -11.18 13.37
N ILE A 151 7.57 -10.31 12.40
CA ILE A 151 6.65 -10.03 11.30
C ILE A 151 7.17 -10.74 10.05
N LYS A 152 6.34 -11.61 9.48
CA LYS A 152 6.53 -12.15 8.12
C LYS A 152 5.90 -11.18 7.12
N LEU A 153 6.56 -10.92 6.00
CA LEU A 153 6.04 -10.11 4.90
C LEU A 153 5.84 -10.97 3.66
N GLY A 154 4.70 -10.81 3.00
CA GLY A 154 4.43 -11.46 1.73
C GLY A 154 3.46 -10.68 0.84
N CYS A 155 3.26 -11.19 -0.37
CA CYS A 155 2.28 -10.67 -1.30
C CYS A 155 1.60 -11.78 -2.11
N VAL A 156 0.44 -11.44 -2.67
CA VAL A 156 -0.27 -12.26 -3.66
C VAL A 156 -0.38 -11.48 -4.97
N ILE A 157 0.10 -12.06 -6.06
CA ILE A 157 0.00 -11.48 -7.40
C ILE A 157 -1.36 -11.86 -7.99
N GLY A 158 -2.20 -10.90 -8.34
CA GLY A 158 -3.62 -11.16 -8.62
C GLY A 158 -3.90 -11.96 -9.89
N ASN A 159 -3.11 -11.77 -10.95
CA ASN A 159 -3.36 -12.36 -12.27
C ASN A 159 -3.31 -13.90 -12.27
N ASP A 160 -2.43 -14.47 -11.45
CA ASP A 160 -2.23 -15.91 -11.31
C ASP A 160 -2.42 -16.40 -9.87
N LYS A 161 -2.77 -15.49 -8.94
CA LYS A 161 -2.92 -15.73 -7.51
C LYS A 161 -1.66 -16.35 -6.88
N SER A 162 -0.47 -16.12 -7.47
CA SER A 162 0.79 -16.61 -6.94
C SER A 162 1.05 -15.99 -5.57
N LYS A 163 1.51 -16.81 -4.62
CA LYS A 163 1.82 -16.36 -3.25
C LYS A 163 3.33 -16.32 -3.08
N HIS A 164 3.85 -15.19 -2.63
CA HIS A 164 5.27 -14.99 -2.39
C HIS A 164 5.50 -14.55 -0.94
N ILE A 165 6.40 -15.24 -0.25
CA ILE A 165 6.95 -14.75 1.01
C ILE A 165 8.22 -13.96 0.67
N ILE A 166 8.21 -12.70 1.04
CA ILE A 166 9.33 -11.77 0.81
C ILE A 166 10.34 -11.87 1.94
N SER A 167 9.86 -12.04 3.17
CA SER A 167 10.69 -12.18 4.36
C SER A 167 9.95 -12.98 5.41
N GLU A 168 10.65 -13.94 6.02
CA GLU A 168 10.14 -14.73 7.16
C GLU A 168 10.26 -13.95 8.48
N ASP A 169 11.21 -13.02 8.56
CA ASP A 169 11.42 -12.10 9.68
C ASP A 169 11.96 -10.77 9.13
N VAL A 170 11.09 -9.77 8.98
CA VAL A 170 11.46 -8.48 8.38
C VAL A 170 12.55 -7.78 9.17
N ARG A 171 12.60 -7.95 10.50
CA ARG A 171 13.61 -7.31 11.34
C ARG A 171 15.00 -7.81 10.94
N LYS A 172 15.13 -9.12 10.76
CA LYS A 172 16.37 -9.75 10.35
C LYS A 172 16.69 -9.48 8.88
N ASP A 173 15.73 -9.70 7.99
CA ASP A 173 15.98 -9.77 6.55
C ASP A 173 15.99 -8.39 5.86
N LEU A 174 15.21 -7.43 6.38
CA LEU A 174 15.09 -6.08 5.81
C LEU A 174 15.77 -5.02 6.67
N PHE A 175 15.66 -5.11 7.99
CA PHE A 175 16.20 -4.12 8.93
C PHE A 175 17.56 -4.47 9.53
N GLY A 176 18.23 -5.53 9.05
CA GLY A 176 19.59 -5.90 9.45
C GLY A 176 19.73 -6.46 10.86
N GLY A 177 18.63 -6.84 11.51
CA GLY A 177 18.61 -7.36 12.88
C GLY A 177 18.74 -6.28 13.96
N GLU A 178 18.55 -5.02 13.60
CA GLU A 178 18.53 -3.90 14.54
C GLU A 178 17.49 -4.12 15.66
N LYS A 179 17.74 -3.56 16.84
CA LYS A 179 16.92 -3.77 18.04
C LYS A 179 16.07 -2.55 18.36
N GLY A 180 14.95 -2.80 19.05
CA GLY A 180 14.02 -1.74 19.44
C GLY A 180 13.18 -1.23 18.27
N PHE A 181 12.56 -0.08 18.49
CA PHE A 181 11.78 0.59 17.45
C PHE A 181 12.72 1.29 16.47
N ILE A 182 12.48 1.04 15.18
CA ILE A 182 13.34 1.55 14.11
C ILE A 182 12.55 2.61 13.38
N ASN A 183 13.08 3.82 13.41
CA ASN A 183 12.51 4.97 12.75
C ASN A 183 11.08 5.37 13.12
N THR A 184 10.57 5.01 14.29
CA THR A 184 9.26 5.49 14.77
C THR A 184 9.38 6.51 15.89
N GLN A 185 10.56 6.74 16.47
CA GLN A 185 10.76 7.63 17.61
C GLN A 185 11.72 8.79 17.27
N SER A 186 11.26 10.03 17.43
CA SER A 186 11.99 11.22 16.98
C SER A 186 13.26 11.53 17.80
N ASP A 187 13.45 10.91 18.96
CA ASP A 187 14.62 11.09 19.81
C ASP A 187 15.85 10.27 19.35
N LEU A 188 15.65 9.22 18.55
CA LEU A 188 16.72 8.34 18.08
C LEU A 188 17.36 8.81 16.78
N GLN A 189 18.65 8.51 16.57
CA GLN A 189 19.31 8.78 15.28
C GLN A 189 18.80 7.80 14.21
N PRO A 190 18.30 8.31 13.08
CA PRO A 190 17.59 7.39 12.19
C PRO A 190 18.47 6.62 11.22
N VAL A 191 17.95 5.46 10.85
CA VAL A 191 18.64 4.46 10.07
C VAL A 191 18.10 4.49 8.65
N CYS A 192 18.99 4.51 7.66
CA CYS A 192 18.61 4.48 6.26
C CYS A 192 19.00 3.14 5.66
N TYR A 193 18.09 2.59 4.87
CA TYR A 193 18.28 1.34 4.15
C TYR A 193 18.19 1.61 2.65
N SER A 194 18.90 0.82 1.86
CA SER A 194 18.85 0.93 0.40
C SER A 194 17.60 0.26 -0.16
N LEU A 195 17.16 0.73 -1.32
CA LEU A 195 16.20 0.01 -2.15
C LEU A 195 16.84 -1.26 -2.71
N GLU A 196 16.26 -2.43 -2.42
CA GLU A 196 16.78 -3.71 -2.89
C GLU A 196 15.73 -4.52 -3.65
N ARG A 197 16.15 -5.21 -4.72
CA ARG A 197 15.29 -6.13 -5.45
C ARG A 197 14.93 -7.34 -4.60
N ARG A 198 13.63 -7.59 -4.43
CA ARG A 198 13.11 -8.69 -3.60
C ARG A 198 12.37 -9.75 -4.38
N LEU A 199 11.77 -9.41 -5.51
CA LEU A 199 11.05 -10.37 -6.34
C LEU A 199 11.21 -10.04 -7.81
N ASP A 200 11.47 -11.08 -8.60
CA ASP A 200 11.24 -11.10 -10.05
C ASP A 200 10.19 -12.21 -10.30
N HIS A 201 9.06 -11.84 -10.90
CA HIS A 201 7.95 -12.75 -11.18
C HIS A 201 7.58 -12.70 -12.66
N GLU A 202 7.45 -13.86 -13.29
CA GLU A 202 6.98 -13.96 -14.67
C GLU A 202 5.47 -14.25 -14.68
N LEU A 203 4.70 -13.33 -15.25
CA LEU A 203 3.27 -13.46 -15.44
C LEU A 203 2.96 -14.45 -16.57
N GLU A 204 1.83 -15.15 -16.43
CA GLU A 204 1.32 -16.04 -17.47
C GLU A 204 1.03 -15.27 -18.77
N LYS A 205 1.57 -15.76 -19.89
CA LYS A 205 1.37 -15.16 -21.23
C LYS A 205 -0.11 -15.07 -21.60
N GLY A 206 -0.51 -13.92 -22.15
CA GLY A 206 -1.90 -13.67 -22.56
C GLY A 206 -2.79 -13.13 -21.42
N LYS A 207 -2.22 -12.97 -20.22
CA LYS A 207 -2.75 -12.13 -19.15
C LYS A 207 -1.86 -10.89 -18.98
N ASP A 208 -1.57 -10.21 -20.09
CA ASP A 208 -0.73 -9.00 -20.16
C ASP A 208 -1.41 -7.76 -19.52
N GLU A 209 -2.49 -7.99 -18.76
CA GLU A 209 -3.15 -6.99 -17.95
C GLU A 209 -2.31 -6.73 -16.70
N TYR A 210 -2.25 -5.48 -16.29
CA TYR A 210 -1.60 -5.02 -15.07
C TYR A 210 -1.79 -6.02 -13.90
N ALA A 211 -0.70 -6.46 -13.26
CA ALA A 211 -0.76 -7.42 -12.17
C ALA A 211 -1.00 -6.71 -10.83
N SER A 212 -2.15 -6.97 -10.22
CA SER A 212 -2.44 -6.48 -8.87
C SER A 212 -1.57 -7.16 -7.82
N ILE A 213 -1.23 -6.44 -6.74
CA ILE A 213 -0.38 -6.95 -5.67
C ILE A 213 -1.08 -6.75 -4.33
N ALA A 214 -1.62 -7.83 -3.76
CA ALA A 214 -2.21 -7.80 -2.43
C ALA A 214 -1.11 -8.09 -1.39
N TRP A 215 -0.72 -7.07 -0.64
CA TRP A 215 0.31 -7.16 0.39
C TRP A 215 -0.26 -7.68 1.70
N PHE A 216 0.52 -8.50 2.42
CA PHE A 216 0.13 -8.97 3.74
C PHE A 216 1.33 -9.11 4.67
N ILE A 217 1.03 -9.06 5.97
CA ILE A 217 1.92 -9.53 7.01
C ILE A 217 1.35 -10.76 7.72
N GLU A 218 2.22 -11.59 8.29
CA GLU A 218 1.83 -12.58 9.30
C GLU A 218 2.50 -12.30 10.64
N VAL A 219 1.71 -12.26 11.69
CA VAL A 219 2.12 -11.95 13.05
C VAL A 219 1.28 -12.77 14.01
N ASP A 220 1.90 -13.45 14.96
CA ASP A 220 1.23 -14.28 15.97
C ASP A 220 0.16 -15.23 15.35
N ASP A 221 0.54 -15.96 14.29
CA ASP A 221 -0.32 -16.88 13.52
C ASP A 221 -1.54 -16.24 12.82
N ASN A 222 -1.65 -14.91 12.79
CA ASN A 222 -2.67 -14.16 12.05
C ASN A 222 -2.06 -13.60 10.76
N ARG A 223 -2.88 -13.50 9.71
CA ARG A 223 -2.52 -12.86 8.46
C ARG A 223 -3.38 -11.61 8.23
N TYR A 224 -2.74 -10.48 8.00
CA TYR A 224 -3.39 -9.19 7.82
C TYR A 224 -3.06 -8.63 6.44
N PHE A 225 -4.07 -8.28 5.64
CA PHE A 225 -3.88 -7.73 4.31
C PHE A 225 -3.99 -6.20 4.31
N ALA A 226 -3.17 -5.56 3.46
CA ALA A 226 -3.31 -4.15 3.18
C ALA A 226 -4.34 -3.90 2.08
N ILE A 227 -5.06 -2.78 2.19
CA ILE A 227 -6.00 -2.31 1.18
C ILE A 227 -5.22 -1.68 0.02
N ASN A 228 -5.46 -2.15 -1.22
CA ASN A 228 -4.84 -1.66 -2.45
C ASN A 228 -5.82 -1.72 -3.64
N ALA A 229 -5.82 -0.72 -4.52
CA ALA A 229 -6.84 -0.54 -5.56
C ALA A 229 -7.18 -1.75 -6.44
N ASP A 230 -6.25 -2.69 -6.54
CA ASP A 230 -6.23 -3.70 -7.58
C ASP A 230 -6.58 -5.11 -7.10
N ALA A 231 -6.80 -5.30 -5.79
CA ALA A 231 -7.12 -6.61 -5.24
C ALA A 231 -8.62 -6.92 -5.27
N GLU A 232 -8.94 -8.15 -5.68
CA GLU A 232 -10.23 -8.76 -5.35
C GLU A 232 -10.26 -9.09 -3.85
N TYR A 233 -10.94 -8.25 -3.09
CA TYR A 233 -10.91 -8.27 -1.64
C TYR A 233 -11.76 -9.35 -0.97
N SER A 234 -12.58 -10.10 -1.71
CA SER A 234 -13.53 -11.06 -1.14
C SER A 234 -12.86 -12.15 -0.29
N ASP A 235 -11.57 -12.40 -0.54
CA ASP A 235 -10.82 -13.50 0.05
C ASP A 235 -9.85 -13.05 1.16
N TYR A 236 -9.82 -11.75 1.51
CA TYR A 236 -8.79 -11.16 2.36
C TYR A 236 -9.34 -10.56 3.67
N ASP A 237 -8.62 -10.82 4.78
CA ASP A 237 -8.87 -10.19 6.08
C ASP A 237 -8.21 -8.81 6.10
N LEU A 238 -8.99 -7.76 5.83
CA LEU A 238 -8.52 -6.39 5.56
C LEU A 238 -8.85 -5.40 6.68
N LEU A 239 -9.91 -5.67 7.43
CA LEU A 239 -10.49 -4.75 8.40
C LEU A 239 -10.65 -5.44 9.76
N ASN A 240 -10.44 -4.70 10.83
CA ASN A 240 -10.81 -5.14 12.17
C ASN A 240 -12.33 -5.05 12.43
N GLU A 241 -12.73 -5.43 13.65
CA GLU A 241 -14.14 -5.42 14.08
C GLU A 241 -14.76 -4.01 14.07
N GLU A 242 -13.94 -2.96 14.15
CA GLU A 242 -14.33 -1.55 14.09
C GLU A 242 -14.35 -1.02 12.65
N GLY A 243 -13.99 -1.85 11.67
CA GLY A 243 -13.89 -1.47 10.27
C GLY A 243 -12.59 -0.72 9.93
N MET A 244 -11.57 -0.78 10.78
CA MET A 244 -10.27 -0.14 10.53
C MET A 244 -9.35 -1.05 9.71
N PRO A 245 -8.67 -0.52 8.68
CA PRO A 245 -7.71 -1.28 7.88
C PRO A 245 -6.58 -1.86 8.73
N TYR A 246 -6.15 -3.08 8.43
CA TYR A 246 -4.91 -3.61 8.98
C TYR A 246 -3.67 -3.11 8.25
N GLY A 247 -3.81 -2.76 6.98
CA GLY A 247 -2.75 -2.13 6.24
C GLY A 247 -3.27 -1.22 5.15
N LEU A 248 -2.44 -0.28 4.75
CA LEU A 248 -2.73 0.72 3.75
C LEU A 248 -1.62 0.69 2.69
N VAL A 249 -2.01 0.60 1.43
CA VAL A 249 -1.12 0.90 0.30
C VAL A 249 -1.42 2.31 -0.16
N VAL A 250 -0.46 3.21 0.02
CA VAL A 250 -0.57 4.63 -0.35
C VAL A 250 0.26 4.88 -1.60
N TYR A 251 -0.42 5.24 -2.69
CA TYR A 251 0.21 5.74 -3.89
C TYR A 251 0.61 7.21 -3.69
N GLY A 252 1.72 7.62 -4.31
CA GLY A 252 2.30 8.94 -4.07
C GLY A 252 1.31 10.09 -4.27
N LEU A 253 1.03 10.82 -3.20
CA LEU A 253 0.35 12.12 -3.22
C LEU A 253 1.38 13.21 -2.91
N ASN A 254 1.31 14.33 -3.63
CA ASN A 254 2.18 15.52 -3.47
C ASN A 254 3.68 15.26 -3.70
N GLY A 255 4.06 14.94 -4.94
CA GLY A 255 5.46 14.95 -5.39
C GLY A 255 6.42 14.02 -4.65
N SER A 256 5.92 13.04 -3.88
CA SER A 256 6.72 12.24 -2.94
C SER A 256 7.17 10.88 -3.48
N HIS A 257 6.92 10.57 -4.77
CA HIS A 257 7.25 9.27 -5.38
C HIS A 257 6.78 8.08 -4.52
N GLY A 258 5.54 8.10 -4.02
CA GLY A 258 5.02 7.02 -3.17
C GLY A 258 5.53 7.05 -1.74
N THR A 259 6.19 8.12 -1.27
CA THR A 259 6.65 8.20 0.12
C THR A 259 5.61 8.93 0.96
N PHE A 260 5.05 8.25 1.95
CA PHE A 260 4.11 8.80 2.92
C PHE A 260 4.88 9.35 4.14
N ALA A 261 4.53 10.55 4.59
CA ALA A 261 4.96 11.03 5.89
C ALA A 261 4.17 10.24 6.95
N TYR A 262 4.82 9.47 7.81
CA TYR A 262 4.15 8.63 8.79
C TYR A 262 4.26 9.18 10.21
N ALA A 263 3.28 8.82 11.03
CA ALA A 263 3.18 9.29 12.39
C ALA A 263 4.30 8.71 13.28
N GLU A 264 4.69 9.50 14.28
CA GLU A 264 5.56 9.02 15.35
C GLU A 264 4.85 7.92 16.15
N GLU A 265 5.63 7.02 16.76
CA GLU A 265 5.21 5.94 17.63
C GLU A 265 4.06 6.38 18.57
N LYS A 266 2.93 5.65 18.52
CA LYS A 266 1.68 5.85 19.28
C LYS A 266 0.87 7.08 18.92
N ILE A 267 1.30 7.86 17.94
CA ILE A 267 0.49 8.96 17.42
C ILE A 267 -0.41 8.40 16.33
N SER A 268 -1.68 8.25 16.67
CA SER A 268 -2.68 7.76 15.72
C SER A 268 -2.76 8.65 14.47
N LEU A 269 -3.01 8.08 13.30
CA LEU A 269 -3.30 8.83 12.08
C LEU A 269 -4.54 9.72 12.23
N PHE A 270 -5.48 9.39 13.13
CA PHE A 270 -6.61 10.27 13.45
C PHE A 270 -6.18 11.60 14.11
N GLU A 271 -5.04 11.60 14.79
CA GLU A 271 -4.44 12.79 15.40
C GLU A 271 -3.47 13.47 14.44
N ALA A 272 -2.58 12.70 13.81
CA ALA A 272 -1.57 13.22 12.90
C ALA A 272 -2.18 13.84 11.63
N TYR A 273 -3.29 13.29 11.12
CA TYR A 273 -3.95 13.71 9.88
C TYR A 273 -5.41 14.10 10.14
N PRO A 274 -5.73 15.42 10.19
CA PRO A 274 -7.08 15.90 10.50
C PRO A 274 -8.17 15.33 9.58
N ASP A 275 -7.84 15.07 8.32
CA ASP A 275 -8.76 14.54 7.32
C ASP A 275 -8.78 13.01 7.25
N PHE A 276 -7.99 12.28 8.04
CA PHE A 276 -7.97 10.81 8.02
C PHE A 276 -9.35 10.21 8.30
N LYS A 277 -10.09 10.78 9.26
CA LYS A 277 -11.47 10.38 9.56
C LYS A 277 -12.43 10.62 8.40
N ASN A 278 -12.31 11.78 7.74
CA ASN A 278 -13.16 12.13 6.61
C ASN A 278 -12.83 11.23 5.41
N TRP A 279 -11.54 10.95 5.19
CA TRP A 279 -11.04 10.12 4.10
C TRP A 279 -11.50 8.67 4.22
N ILE A 280 -11.31 8.06 5.39
CA ILE A 280 -11.72 6.68 5.61
C ILE A 280 -13.26 6.55 5.42
N ASN A 281 -14.02 7.59 5.76
CA ASN A 281 -15.47 7.76 5.54
C ASN A 281 -15.87 8.13 4.10
N GLY A 282 -14.92 8.40 3.20
CA GLY A 282 -15.19 8.73 1.80
C GLY A 282 -15.74 10.14 1.60
N GLU A 283 -15.61 11.00 2.61
CA GLU A 283 -16.00 12.41 2.56
C GLU A 283 -14.96 13.26 1.83
N VAL A 284 -13.70 12.81 1.79
CA VAL A 284 -12.60 13.39 1.03
C VAL A 284 -11.80 12.30 0.31
N VAL A 285 -11.12 12.66 -0.79
CA VAL A 285 -10.38 11.70 -1.64
C VAL A 285 -8.96 11.39 -1.13
N THR A 286 -8.44 12.24 -0.24
CA THR A 286 -7.12 12.11 0.40
C THR A 286 -7.24 12.50 1.87
N PHE A 287 -6.47 11.85 2.75
CA PHE A 287 -6.35 12.26 4.16
C PHE A 287 -5.44 13.48 4.35
N GLY A 288 -4.89 14.04 3.27
CA GLY A 288 -4.33 15.39 3.24
C GLY A 288 -2.96 15.56 3.90
N GLU A 289 -2.72 16.76 4.43
CA GLU A 289 -1.51 17.14 5.14
C GLU A 289 -1.63 16.81 6.64
N TYR A 290 -0.49 16.61 7.28
CA TYR A 290 -0.43 16.39 8.73
C TYR A 290 -0.67 17.69 9.51
N ALA A 291 -1.20 17.58 10.73
CA ALA A 291 -1.56 18.71 11.58
C ALA A 291 -0.33 19.47 12.14
N ASP A 292 0.66 18.72 12.64
CA ASP A 292 1.90 19.26 13.21
C ASP A 292 3.08 18.36 12.81
N LYS A 293 4.21 18.97 12.47
CA LYS A 293 5.45 18.24 12.16
C LYS A 293 5.91 17.36 13.32
N LYS A 294 5.62 17.77 14.56
CA LYS A 294 5.96 16.98 15.76
C LYS A 294 5.18 15.68 15.87
N MET A 295 4.10 15.52 15.11
CA MET A 295 3.31 14.28 15.07
C MET A 295 3.87 13.27 14.08
N ILE A 296 4.78 13.71 13.23
CA ILE A 296 5.36 12.93 12.14
C ILE A 296 6.80 12.59 12.53
N TYR A 297 7.28 11.44 12.06
CA TYR A 297 8.68 11.11 12.25
C TYR A 297 9.63 12.10 11.55
N LYS A 298 10.71 12.50 12.24
CA LYS A 298 11.59 13.59 11.78
C LYS A 298 12.18 13.43 10.37
N TYR A 299 12.38 12.20 9.89
CA TYR A 299 12.96 11.95 8.56
C TYR A 299 12.00 12.26 7.41
N ASN A 300 10.71 12.36 7.71
CA ASN A 300 9.70 12.64 6.70
C ASN A 300 9.58 14.14 6.39
N TYR A 301 10.10 15.02 7.25
CA TYR A 301 9.98 16.48 7.07
C TYR A 301 11.29 17.26 7.27
N GLU A 302 12.29 16.69 7.96
CA GLU A 302 13.63 17.25 8.09
C GLU A 302 14.64 16.46 7.24
N LYS A 303 15.60 17.17 6.65
CA LYS A 303 16.73 16.52 5.96
C LYS A 303 17.53 15.73 6.99
N ILE A 304 18.02 14.57 6.57
CA ILE A 304 18.95 13.76 7.35
C ILE A 304 20.13 14.65 7.81
N PRO A 305 20.40 14.76 9.12
CA PRO A 305 21.53 15.54 9.60
C PRO A 305 22.83 15.10 8.91
N GLY A 306 23.49 16.03 8.20
CA GLY A 306 24.72 15.76 7.45
C GLY A 306 24.53 15.33 5.99
N THR A 307 23.31 15.24 5.47
CA THR A 307 23.07 14.97 4.04
C THR A 307 21.99 15.90 3.44
N THR A 308 22.03 16.09 2.13
CA THR A 308 20.95 16.77 1.40
C THR A 308 19.85 15.82 0.90
N LYS A 309 20.02 14.52 1.17
CA LYS A 309 19.21 13.43 0.62
C LYS A 309 18.03 13.09 1.54
N ARG A 310 16.89 12.77 0.94
CA ARG A 310 15.68 12.22 1.60
C ARG A 310 15.81 10.69 1.69
N ILE A 311 14.96 10.04 2.49
CA ILE A 311 15.05 8.57 2.67
C ILE A 311 14.93 7.82 1.34
N TRP A 312 14.14 8.31 0.39
CA TRP A 312 13.98 7.74 -0.95
C TRP A 312 15.11 8.07 -1.95
N ASP A 313 16.07 8.92 -1.59
CA ASP A 313 17.25 9.21 -2.43
C ASP A 313 18.37 8.16 -2.24
N TRP A 314 18.11 7.12 -1.42
CA TRP A 314 18.98 5.97 -1.20
C TRP A 314 18.55 4.81 -2.11
N GLN A 315 18.90 4.97 -3.39
CA GLN A 315 18.81 3.94 -4.43
C GLN A 315 20.20 3.35 -4.71
#